data_AF-A0A7V5FQW5-F1
#
_entry.id   AF-A0A7V5FQW5-F1
#
_cell.length_a   1.000
_cell.length_b   1.000
_cell.length_c   1.000
_cell.angle_alpha   90.00
_cell.angle_beta   90.00
_cell.angle_gamma   90.00
#
_symmetry.space_group_name_H-M   'P 1'
#
loop_
_entity.id
_entity.type
_entity.pdbx_description
1 polymer ?
#
loop_
_entity_poly.entity_id
_entity_poly.type
_entity_poly.pdbx_seq_one_letter_code
_entity_poly.pdbx_strand_id
1 'polypeptide(L)'
;MKLGLNGLGRIGKLSLWHHVSRQFFSEIVINLGRNVGSGLEDIAATVEKDSSYGRLSTYLHGHKGGRVIENLNEEAGTMTINGVPVTFLRTDRNPKDIGWQKHGVRLVVDTTGVFKDPTADPDEGRGSIRGHLQAGAEKVMLSAPFKIKAKGIDMPEDAVTTVMGINDDDYDPARHSIISAAS
;
A
#
# COMPACT_ATOMS: atom_id res chain seq x y z
N MET A 1 -8.16 7.92 10.26
CA MET A 1 -6.84 8.00 9.60
C MET A 1 -6.97 7.33 8.24
N LYS A 2 -6.29 7.83 7.21
CA LYS A 2 -6.28 7.22 5.87
C LYS A 2 -5.01 6.40 5.64
N LEU A 3 -5.16 5.27 4.96
CA LEU A 3 -4.06 4.37 4.61
C LEU A 3 -3.70 4.53 3.13
N GLY A 4 -2.41 4.61 2.82
CA GLY A 4 -1.88 4.50 1.46
C GLY A 4 -1.43 3.08 1.17
N LEU A 5 -1.78 2.54 0.00
CA LEU A 5 -1.19 1.32 -0.54
C LEU A 5 -0.50 1.66 -1.86
N ASN A 6 0.80 1.41 -1.96
CA ASN A 6 1.50 1.52 -3.23
C ASN A 6 1.61 0.13 -3.87
N GLY A 7 0.98 -0.03 -5.03
CA GLY A 7 0.84 -1.31 -5.73
C GLY A 7 -0.41 -2.08 -5.32
N LEU A 8 -1.11 -2.62 -6.32
CA LEU A 8 -2.24 -3.55 -6.16
C LEU A 8 -1.91 -4.91 -6.79
N GLY A 9 -0.72 -5.43 -6.46
CA GLY A 9 -0.35 -6.80 -6.77
C GLY A 9 -1.07 -7.81 -5.87
N ARG A 10 -0.52 -9.02 -5.74
CA ARG A 10 -1.10 -10.03 -4.83
C ARG A 10 -1.13 -9.55 -3.38
N ILE A 11 -0.01 -9.05 -2.86
CA ILE A 11 0.08 -8.55 -1.48
C ILE A 11 -0.79 -7.31 -1.28
N GLY A 12 -0.72 -6.33 -2.18
CA GLY A 12 -1.58 -5.13 -2.12
C GLY A 12 -3.07 -5.46 -2.08
N LYS A 13 -3.53 -6.40 -2.92
CA LYS A 13 -4.93 -6.85 -2.91
C LYS A 13 -5.34 -7.53 -1.60
N LEU A 14 -4.50 -8.44 -1.07
CA LEU A 14 -4.80 -9.11 0.19
C LEU A 14 -4.72 -8.15 1.39
N SER A 15 -3.84 -7.16 1.34
CA SER A 15 -3.76 -6.09 2.32
C SER A 15 -5.02 -5.21 2.28
N LEU A 16 -5.49 -4.86 1.09
CA LEU A 16 -6.80 -4.22 0.91
C LEU A 16 -7.93 -5.07 1.51
N TRP A 17 -8.01 -6.35 1.17
CA TRP A 17 -9.04 -7.27 1.70
C TRP A 17 -9.03 -7.33 3.23
N HIS A 18 -7.83 -7.41 3.84
CA HIS A 18 -7.66 -7.39 5.28
C HIS A 18 -8.17 -6.08 5.89
N HIS A 19 -7.78 -4.93 5.32
CA HIS A 19 -8.15 -3.64 5.89
C HIS A 19 -9.62 -3.27 5.71
N VAL A 20 -10.26 -3.67 4.61
CA VAL A 20 -11.72 -3.49 4.44
C VAL A 20 -12.54 -4.44 5.31
N SER A 21 -11.98 -5.59 5.70
CA SER A 21 -12.57 -6.49 6.70
C SER A 21 -12.56 -5.83 8.09
N ARG A 22 -11.44 -5.20 8.45
CA ARG A 22 -11.23 -4.58 9.77
C ARG A 22 -11.92 -3.22 9.93
N GLN A 23 -12.18 -2.51 8.82
CA GLN A 23 -12.84 -1.20 8.79
C GLN A 23 -12.20 -0.16 9.74
N PHE A 24 -10.90 -0.25 9.97
CA PHE A 24 -10.18 0.63 10.91
C PHE A 24 -9.85 1.99 10.29
N PHE A 25 -9.53 2.02 8.99
CA PHE A 25 -9.18 3.24 8.26
C PHE A 25 -10.44 3.89 7.69
N SER A 26 -10.49 5.22 7.75
CA SER A 26 -11.62 6.01 7.24
C SER A 26 -11.68 6.03 5.71
N GLU A 27 -10.53 5.80 5.05
CA GLU A 27 -10.40 5.66 3.61
C GLU A 27 -9.07 4.94 3.29
N ILE A 28 -9.04 4.19 2.19
CA ILE A 28 -7.83 3.59 1.63
C ILE A 28 -7.52 4.22 0.27
N VAL A 29 -6.31 4.73 0.08
CA VAL A 29 -5.86 5.32 -1.18
C VAL A 29 -4.81 4.41 -1.80
N ILE A 30 -5.06 3.92 -3.00
CA ILE A 30 -4.24 2.91 -3.66
C ILE A 30 -3.61 3.50 -4.91
N ASN A 31 -2.28 3.49 -4.99
CA ASN A 31 -1.57 3.83 -6.22
C ASN A 31 -1.31 2.58 -7.08
N LEU A 32 -1.75 2.65 -8.34
CA LEU A 32 -1.47 1.65 -9.38
C LEU A 32 -0.30 2.06 -10.27
N GLY A 33 0.06 3.35 -10.30
CA GLY A 33 1.14 3.93 -11.10
C GLY A 33 0.99 3.81 -12.62
N ARG A 34 -0.18 3.40 -13.10
CA ARG A 34 -0.55 3.38 -14.52
C ARG A 34 -2.06 3.17 -14.66
N ASN A 35 -2.57 3.45 -15.85
CA ASN A 35 -3.86 2.94 -16.27
C ASN A 35 -3.80 1.40 -16.29
N VAL A 36 -4.81 0.77 -15.69
CA VAL A 36 -4.97 -0.68 -15.59
C VAL A 36 -6.34 -1.02 -16.16
N GLY A 37 -6.36 -1.96 -17.11
CA GLY A 37 -7.59 -2.32 -17.80
C GLY A 37 -8.17 -1.15 -18.59
N SER A 38 -9.49 -1.19 -18.77
CA SER A 38 -10.30 -0.22 -19.49
C SER A 38 -10.94 0.82 -18.57
N GLY A 39 -10.89 0.61 -17.25
CA GLY A 39 -11.55 1.46 -16.27
C GLY A 39 -11.61 0.83 -14.87
N LEU A 40 -12.37 1.48 -14.00
CA LEU A 40 -12.56 1.12 -12.61
C LEU A 40 -13.36 -0.19 -12.44
N GLU A 41 -14.18 -0.57 -13.42
CA GLU A 41 -14.85 -1.87 -13.47
C GLU A 41 -13.85 -3.03 -13.53
N ASP A 42 -12.78 -2.91 -14.32
CA ASP A 42 -11.73 -3.92 -14.43
C ASP A 42 -10.91 -4.01 -13.13
N ILE A 43 -10.68 -2.86 -12.48
CA ILE A 43 -10.05 -2.79 -11.16
C ILE A 43 -10.96 -3.47 -10.13
N ALA A 44 -12.27 -3.18 -10.12
CA ALA A 44 -13.24 -3.79 -9.23
C ALA A 44 -13.27 -5.32 -9.42
N ALA A 45 -13.31 -5.81 -10.66
CA ALA A 45 -13.28 -7.24 -10.95
C ALA A 45 -11.98 -7.91 -10.46
N THR A 46 -10.84 -7.23 -10.60
CA THR A 46 -9.54 -7.70 -10.11
C THR A 46 -9.48 -7.74 -8.59
N VAL A 47 -10.07 -6.75 -7.92
CA VAL A 47 -10.17 -6.70 -6.46
C VAL A 47 -11.16 -7.75 -5.95
N GLU A 48 -12.29 -7.97 -6.61
CA GLU A 48 -13.33 -8.90 -6.16
C GLU A 48 -12.84 -10.36 -6.15
N LYS A 49 -11.95 -10.74 -7.08
CA LYS A 49 -11.57 -12.13 -7.27
C LYS A 49 -10.09 -12.39 -7.01
N ASP A 50 -9.83 -13.47 -6.30
CA ASP A 50 -8.52 -14.06 -6.12
C ASP A 50 -8.55 -15.55 -6.49
N SER A 51 -7.52 -16.03 -7.18
CA SER A 51 -7.46 -17.42 -7.63
C SER A 51 -7.33 -18.41 -6.48
N SER A 52 -6.72 -17.99 -5.37
CA SER A 52 -6.40 -18.84 -4.21
C SER A 52 -7.48 -18.72 -3.14
N TYR A 53 -7.98 -17.49 -2.91
CA TYR A 53 -8.94 -17.19 -1.85
C TYR A 53 -10.39 -17.04 -2.33
N GLY A 54 -10.65 -17.18 -3.63
CA GLY A 54 -12.00 -17.10 -4.18
C GLY A 54 -12.48 -15.66 -4.32
N ARG A 55 -13.75 -15.40 -3.99
CA ARG A 55 -14.33 -14.04 -4.07
C ARG A 55 -14.17 -13.31 -2.74
N LEU A 56 -13.97 -12.00 -2.78
CA LEU A 56 -13.90 -11.13 -1.61
C LEU A 56 -15.12 -11.29 -0.70
N SER A 57 -16.33 -11.35 -1.27
CA SER A 57 -17.55 -11.53 -0.48
C SER A 57 -17.54 -12.83 0.32
N THR A 58 -17.06 -13.92 -0.28
CA THR A 58 -16.91 -15.22 0.39
C THR A 58 -15.79 -15.19 1.41
N TYR A 59 -14.68 -14.51 1.12
CA TYR A 59 -13.58 -14.34 2.07
C TYR A 59 -14.02 -13.57 3.32
N LEU A 60 -14.85 -12.54 3.16
CA LEU A 60 -15.33 -11.71 4.28
C LEU A 60 -16.48 -12.35 5.06
N HIS A 61 -17.46 -12.91 4.36
CA HIS A 61 -18.78 -13.27 4.93
C HIS A 61 -19.15 -14.74 4.73
N GLY A 62 -18.24 -15.55 4.17
CA GLY A 62 -18.51 -16.95 3.84
C GLY A 62 -19.60 -17.13 2.80
N HIS A 63 -20.35 -18.23 2.90
CA HIS A 63 -21.42 -18.58 1.95
C HIS A 63 -22.59 -17.58 1.91
N LYS A 64 -22.69 -16.68 2.88
CA LYS A 64 -23.75 -15.64 2.95
C LYS A 64 -23.33 -14.32 2.29
N GLY A 65 -22.11 -14.25 1.74
CA GLY A 65 -21.57 -13.02 1.16
C GLY A 65 -22.33 -12.55 -0.07
N GLY A 66 -22.89 -11.35 0.02
CA GLY A 66 -23.50 -10.63 -1.11
C GLY A 66 -22.51 -9.77 -1.88
N ARG A 67 -23.02 -8.75 -2.57
CA ARG A 67 -22.19 -7.73 -3.22
C ARG A 67 -21.48 -6.90 -2.16
N VAL A 68 -20.16 -6.70 -2.32
CA VAL A 68 -19.32 -5.94 -1.39
C VAL A 68 -18.59 -4.77 -2.05
N ILE A 69 -18.68 -4.62 -3.38
CA ILE A 69 -18.12 -3.48 -4.11
C ILE A 69 -19.27 -2.68 -4.73
N GLU A 70 -19.33 -1.40 -4.42
CA GLU A 70 -20.43 -0.50 -4.80
C GLU A 70 -19.92 0.94 -5.04
N ASN A 71 -20.81 1.82 -5.51
CA ASN A 71 -20.53 3.24 -5.71
C ASN A 71 -19.29 3.53 -6.57
N LEU A 72 -19.10 2.78 -7.66
CA LEU A 72 -18.03 3.06 -8.62
C LEU A 72 -18.23 4.44 -9.25
N ASN A 73 -17.17 5.25 -9.24
CA ASN A 73 -17.10 6.55 -9.88
C ASN A 73 -15.77 6.65 -10.63
N GLU A 74 -15.83 6.46 -11.96
CA GLU A 74 -14.66 6.47 -12.86
C GLU A 74 -13.95 7.82 -12.87
N GLU A 75 -14.72 8.93 -12.92
CA GLU A 75 -14.18 10.29 -12.99
C GLU A 75 -13.36 10.64 -11.74
N ALA A 76 -13.87 10.27 -10.57
CA ALA A 76 -13.17 10.45 -9.30
C ALA A 76 -12.13 9.35 -9.02
N GLY A 77 -12.18 8.22 -9.74
CA GLY A 77 -11.37 7.04 -9.48
C GLY A 77 -11.67 6.40 -8.11
N THR A 78 -12.94 6.36 -7.69
CA THR A 78 -13.33 5.89 -6.35
C THR A 78 -14.38 4.79 -6.38
N MET A 79 -14.36 3.90 -5.40
CA MET A 79 -15.45 2.96 -5.11
C MET A 79 -15.54 2.71 -3.60
N THR A 80 -16.63 2.11 -3.15
CA THR A 80 -16.78 1.62 -1.77
C THR A 80 -16.59 0.10 -1.75
N ILE A 81 -15.76 -0.40 -0.84
CA ILE A 81 -15.48 -1.83 -0.68
C ILE A 81 -15.76 -2.23 0.77
N ASN A 82 -16.76 -3.07 0.98
CA ASN A 82 -17.25 -3.50 2.29
C ASN A 82 -17.49 -2.30 3.23
N GLY A 83 -18.15 -1.26 2.72
CA GLY A 83 -18.42 -0.02 3.46
C GLY A 83 -17.23 0.93 3.63
N VAL A 84 -16.02 0.57 3.16
CA VAL A 84 -14.83 1.42 3.24
C VAL A 84 -14.64 2.19 1.93
N PRO A 85 -14.52 3.53 1.95
CA PRO A 85 -14.16 4.30 0.77
C PRO A 85 -12.75 3.98 0.27
N VAL A 86 -12.60 3.77 -1.04
CA VAL A 86 -11.32 3.46 -1.67
C VAL A 86 -11.10 4.36 -2.90
N THR A 87 -9.95 5.03 -2.93
CA THR A 87 -9.52 5.91 -4.03
C THR A 87 -8.36 5.28 -4.79
N PHE A 88 -8.40 5.29 -6.12
CA PHE A 88 -7.39 4.69 -7.00
C PHE A 88 -6.64 5.73 -7.81
N LEU A 89 -5.34 5.85 -7.56
CA LEU A 89 -4.41 6.71 -8.31
C LEU A 89 -3.75 5.90 -9.43
N ARG A 90 -3.66 6.46 -10.64
CA ARG A 90 -3.31 5.72 -11.86
C ARG A 90 -2.20 6.38 -12.70
N THR A 91 -1.56 7.42 -12.20
CA THR A 91 -0.64 8.25 -12.99
C THR A 91 0.81 8.03 -12.60
N ASP A 92 1.12 8.03 -11.31
CA ASP A 92 2.48 8.25 -10.85
C ASP A 92 3.19 6.96 -10.42
N ARG A 93 4.32 6.67 -11.07
CA ARG A 93 5.16 5.50 -10.75
C ARG A 93 6.24 5.78 -9.73
N ASN A 94 6.74 7.01 -9.71
CA ASN A 94 7.75 7.41 -8.75
C ASN A 94 7.06 7.76 -7.43
N PRO A 95 7.43 7.13 -6.30
CA PRO A 95 6.84 7.38 -5.00
C PRO A 95 6.71 8.83 -4.58
N LYS A 96 7.67 9.69 -4.97
CA LYS A 96 7.69 11.12 -4.63
C LYS A 96 6.62 11.94 -5.33
N ASP A 97 6.12 11.46 -6.46
CA ASP A 97 5.17 12.19 -7.31
C ASP A 97 3.70 11.82 -6.99
N ILE A 98 3.46 10.75 -6.22
CA ILE A 98 2.10 10.26 -5.89
C ILE A 98 1.27 11.29 -5.10
N GLY A 99 1.93 12.18 -4.35
CA GLY A 99 1.26 13.28 -3.65
C GLY A 99 0.37 12.84 -2.47
N TRP A 100 0.84 11.93 -1.61
CA TRP A 100 0.13 11.42 -0.43
C TRP A 100 -0.48 12.52 0.45
N GLN A 101 0.23 13.64 0.61
CA GLN A 101 -0.24 14.79 1.38
C GLN A 101 -1.58 15.32 0.87
N LYS A 102 -1.75 15.40 -0.46
CA LYS A 102 -2.98 15.91 -1.10
C LYS A 102 -4.18 15.02 -0.80
N HIS A 103 -3.93 13.73 -0.56
CA HIS A 103 -4.96 12.76 -0.21
C HIS A 103 -5.14 12.58 1.31
N GLY A 104 -4.29 13.22 2.13
CA GLY A 104 -4.32 13.10 3.60
C GLY A 104 -3.78 11.75 4.11
N VAL A 105 -2.93 11.09 3.32
CA VAL A 105 -2.31 9.80 3.67
C VAL A 105 -1.02 10.04 4.46
N ARG A 106 -0.96 9.48 5.69
CA ARG A 106 0.21 9.60 6.58
C ARG A 106 0.98 8.28 6.73
N LEU A 107 0.31 7.15 6.57
CA LEU A 107 0.89 5.81 6.61
C LEU A 107 0.75 5.17 5.25
N VAL A 108 1.86 4.72 4.67
CA VAL A 108 1.88 4.02 3.38
C VAL A 108 2.40 2.59 3.59
N VAL A 109 1.79 1.62 2.94
CA VAL A 109 2.35 0.28 2.75
C VAL A 109 2.78 0.13 1.30
N ASP A 110 4.08 -0.02 1.05
CA ASP A 110 4.61 -0.34 -0.27
C ASP A 110 4.60 -1.85 -0.49
N THR A 111 3.79 -2.27 -1.47
CA THR A 111 3.65 -3.67 -1.88
C THR A 111 4.11 -3.91 -3.31
N THR A 112 4.86 -2.95 -3.88
CA THR A 112 5.37 -3.05 -5.25
C THR A 112 6.51 -4.05 -5.36
N GLY A 113 7.28 -4.23 -4.28
CA GLY A 113 8.52 -5.03 -4.26
C GLY A 113 9.68 -4.41 -5.06
N VAL A 114 9.50 -3.20 -5.59
CA VAL A 114 10.49 -2.48 -6.40
C VAL A 114 11.42 -1.65 -5.51
N PHE A 115 10.84 -0.89 -4.58
CA PHE A 115 11.54 0.09 -3.76
C PHE A 115 12.02 -0.53 -2.44
N LYS A 116 13.07 -1.34 -2.51
CA LYS A 116 13.57 -2.12 -1.36
C LYS A 116 14.79 -1.53 -0.68
N ASP A 117 15.42 -0.54 -1.28
CA ASP A 117 16.65 0.02 -0.74
C ASP A 117 16.32 1.23 0.17
N PRO A 118 16.50 1.11 1.50
CA PRO A 118 16.22 2.19 2.43
C PRO A 118 17.27 3.31 2.37
N THR A 119 18.40 3.15 1.68
CA THR A 119 19.43 4.18 1.55
C THR A 119 19.31 4.97 0.25
N ALA A 120 18.46 4.54 -0.68
CA ALA A 120 18.36 5.14 -2.00
C ALA A 120 17.73 6.53 -1.98
N ASP A 121 18.33 7.47 -2.71
CA ASP A 121 17.88 8.85 -2.81
C ASP A 121 16.51 8.91 -3.54
N PRO A 122 15.53 9.69 -3.03
CA PRO A 122 14.24 9.89 -3.71
C PRO A 122 14.33 10.36 -5.17
N ASP A 123 15.37 11.11 -5.51
CA ASP A 123 15.58 11.67 -6.85
C ASP A 123 16.28 10.71 -7.82
N GLU A 124 16.72 9.53 -7.35
CA GLU A 124 17.38 8.54 -8.19
C GLU A 124 16.43 7.82 -9.16
N GLY A 125 16.72 7.91 -10.46
CA GLY A 125 16.23 7.01 -11.50
C GLY A 125 14.71 6.82 -11.51
N ARG A 126 14.25 5.63 -11.08
CA ARG A 126 12.82 5.25 -11.08
C ARG A 126 12.10 5.57 -9.75
N GLY A 127 12.78 6.24 -8.83
CA GLY A 127 12.30 6.54 -7.48
C GLY A 127 12.85 5.59 -6.42
N SER A 128 12.59 5.93 -5.15
CA SER A 128 12.99 5.15 -3.98
C SER A 128 11.88 5.08 -2.95
N ILE A 129 12.03 4.22 -1.94
CA ILE A 129 11.05 4.09 -0.85
C ILE A 129 10.92 5.40 -0.06
N ARG A 130 12.01 6.16 0.03
CA ARG A 130 12.05 7.48 0.68
C ARG A 130 11.21 8.51 -0.07
N GLY A 131 10.94 8.31 -1.36
CA GLY A 131 10.03 9.17 -2.11
C GLY A 131 8.62 9.24 -1.51
N HIS A 132 8.13 8.19 -0.85
CA HIS A 132 6.85 8.25 -0.15
C HIS A 132 6.85 9.32 0.97
N LEU A 133 7.97 9.48 1.68
CA LEU A 133 8.12 10.50 2.72
C LEU A 133 8.12 11.90 2.10
N GLN A 134 8.82 12.08 0.97
CA GLN A 134 8.83 13.34 0.22
C GLN A 134 7.44 13.70 -0.33
N ALA A 135 6.64 12.70 -0.73
CA ALA A 135 5.24 12.88 -1.14
C ALA A 135 4.29 13.20 0.04
N GLY A 136 4.81 13.24 1.27
CA GLY A 136 4.11 13.68 2.48
C GLY A 136 3.56 12.57 3.37
N ALA A 137 3.94 11.31 3.13
CA ALA A 137 3.74 10.27 4.13
C ALA A 137 4.69 10.51 5.31
N GLU A 138 4.28 10.13 6.51
CA GLU A 138 5.12 10.21 7.71
C GLU A 138 5.82 8.88 8.00
N LYS A 139 5.15 7.76 7.70
CA LYS A 139 5.65 6.41 7.91
C LYS A 139 5.40 5.56 6.66
N VAL A 140 6.36 4.72 6.34
CA VAL A 140 6.31 3.81 5.19
C VAL A 140 6.65 2.41 5.64
N MET A 141 5.79 1.45 5.32
CA MET A 141 5.99 0.03 5.59
C MET A 141 6.21 -0.72 4.28
N LEU A 142 7.34 -1.39 4.15
CA LEU A 142 7.68 -2.23 3.00
C LEU A 142 7.23 -3.67 3.28
N SER A 143 6.46 -4.26 2.37
CA SER A 143 6.01 -5.65 2.48
C SER A 143 7.06 -6.68 1.99
N ALA A 144 8.34 -6.34 2.13
CA ALA A 144 9.48 -7.10 1.63
C ALA A 144 10.73 -6.76 2.45
N PRO A 145 11.77 -7.62 2.44
CA PRO A 145 13.03 -7.33 3.10
C PRO A 145 13.74 -6.15 2.43
N PHE A 146 14.42 -5.33 3.24
CA PHE A 146 15.32 -4.32 2.70
C PHE A 146 16.46 -4.94 1.89
N LYS A 147 16.93 -4.21 0.88
CA LYS A 147 18.07 -4.59 0.05
C LYS A 147 18.94 -3.37 -0.23
N ILE A 148 19.94 -3.14 0.61
CA ILE A 148 20.96 -2.11 0.43
C ILE A 148 21.89 -2.52 -0.71
N LYS A 149 21.96 -1.72 -1.77
CA LYS A 149 22.79 -2.03 -2.95
C LYS A 149 24.25 -1.61 -2.79
N ALA A 150 24.49 -0.51 -2.08
CA ALA A 150 25.82 0.02 -1.84
C ALA A 150 26.56 -0.83 -0.81
N LYS A 151 27.81 -1.20 -1.11
CA LYS A 151 28.64 -1.97 -0.17
C LYS A 151 29.17 -1.07 0.93
N GLY A 152 29.17 -1.56 2.17
CA GLY A 152 29.73 -0.84 3.32
C GLY A 152 28.82 0.28 3.86
N ILE A 153 27.56 0.31 3.45
CA ILE A 153 26.55 1.19 4.04
C ILE A 153 25.70 0.37 5.00
N ASP A 154 25.61 0.82 6.24
CA ASP A 154 24.76 0.24 7.27
C ASP A 154 23.29 0.69 7.09
N MET A 155 22.39 0.00 7.78
CA MET A 155 20.98 0.39 7.80
C MET A 155 20.84 1.81 8.38
N PRO A 156 20.11 2.72 7.69
CA PRO A 156 19.85 4.06 8.21
C PRO A 156 19.18 4.02 9.59
N GLU A 157 19.49 4.99 10.45
CA GLU A 157 18.94 5.04 11.81
C GLU A 157 17.41 5.18 11.86
N ASP A 158 16.81 5.74 10.80
CA ASP A 158 15.36 5.88 10.64
C ASP A 158 14.69 4.67 9.98
N ALA A 159 15.45 3.60 9.70
CA ALA A 159 14.97 2.37 9.09
C ALA A 159 15.10 1.18 10.02
N VAL A 160 14.07 0.33 10.08
CA VAL A 160 14.07 -0.88 10.93
C VAL A 160 13.39 -2.04 10.21
N THR A 161 13.85 -3.26 10.47
CA THR A 161 13.15 -4.49 10.04
C THR A 161 12.54 -5.15 11.26
N THR A 162 11.23 -5.41 11.22
CA THR A 162 10.48 -5.98 12.33
C THR A 162 9.67 -7.18 11.88
N VAL A 163 9.66 -8.22 12.72
CA VAL A 163 8.75 -9.35 12.62
C VAL A 163 7.87 -9.35 13.86
N MET A 164 6.56 -9.24 13.64
CA MET A 164 5.56 -9.22 14.71
C MET A 164 5.66 -10.48 15.57
N GLY A 165 5.77 -10.30 16.89
CA GLY A 165 5.92 -11.36 17.87
C GLY A 165 7.35 -11.89 18.04
N ILE A 166 8.34 -11.29 17.38
CA ILE A 166 9.76 -11.64 17.52
C ILE A 166 10.57 -10.43 17.99
N ASN A 167 10.49 -9.33 17.25
CA ASN A 167 11.28 -8.13 17.51
C ASN A 167 10.52 -6.83 17.18
N ASP A 168 9.18 -6.86 17.25
CA ASP A 168 8.34 -5.67 17.05
C ASP A 168 8.60 -4.58 18.09
N ASP A 169 9.13 -4.94 19.26
CA ASP A 169 9.58 -3.99 20.29
C ASP A 169 10.81 -3.16 19.88
N ASP A 170 11.54 -3.57 18.82
CA ASP A 170 12.64 -2.76 18.26
C ASP A 170 12.12 -1.48 17.59
N TYR A 171 10.83 -1.42 17.25
CA TYR A 171 10.24 -0.25 16.60
C TYR A 171 10.11 0.94 17.56
N ASP A 172 10.91 1.97 17.34
CA ASP A 172 10.74 3.29 17.95
C ASP A 172 9.93 4.23 17.03
N PRO A 173 8.71 4.64 17.40
CA PRO A 173 7.89 5.54 16.58
C PRO A 173 8.46 6.96 16.44
N ALA A 174 9.29 7.42 17.37
CA ALA A 174 9.94 8.73 17.31
C ALA A 174 11.11 8.74 16.31
N ARG A 175 11.75 7.59 16.10
CA ARG A 175 12.93 7.46 15.22
C ARG A 175 12.60 6.84 13.85
N HIS A 176 11.91 5.71 13.83
CA HIS A 176 11.79 4.88 12.65
C HIS A 176 10.66 5.34 11.74
N SER A 177 10.99 5.77 10.52
CA SER A 177 10.02 6.21 9.53
C SER A 177 9.88 5.26 8.35
N ILE A 178 10.81 4.32 8.20
CA ILE A 178 10.79 3.29 7.16
C ILE A 178 10.90 1.92 7.83
N ILE A 179 9.88 1.10 7.67
CA ILE A 179 9.77 -0.19 8.35
C ILE A 179 9.73 -1.28 7.29
N SER A 180 10.52 -2.33 7.41
CA SER A 180 10.36 -3.56 6.63
C SER A 180 9.62 -4.59 7.47
N ALA A 181 8.56 -5.17 6.92
CA ALA A 181 7.82 -6.29 7.53
C ALA A 181 8.46 -7.66 7.23
N ALA A 182 9.76 -7.68 6.92
CA ALA A 182 10.51 -8.85 6.49
C ALA A 182 9.88 -9.54 5.25
N SER A 183 9.94 -10.88 5.16
CA SER A 183 9.50 -11.70 4.02
C SER A 183 8.44 -12.71 4.39
#